data_AF-A0A7R9P126-F1
#
_entry.id   AF-A0A7R9P126-F1
#
_cell.length_a   1.000
_cell.length_b   1.000
_cell.length_c   1.000
_cell.angle_alpha   90.00
_cell.angle_beta   90.00
_cell.angle_gamma   90.00
#
_symmetry.space_group_name_H-M   'P 1'
#
loop_
_entity.id
_entity.type
_entity.pdbx_description
1 polymer ?
#
loop_
_entity_poly.entity_id
_entity_poly.type
_entity_poly.pdbx_seq_one_letter_code
_entity_poly.pdbx_strand_id
1 'polypeptide(L)'
;MAQKTVNYVNQLRALMKNPKYVKESIQAYIIPSGDAHHSEYLAECDMRRAFISGFTGSAGTAIVTESAALMWTDGRYYLQATEEMGEGWTLMKEGLPVTPSQGKYLSDNFSEGSHVGVDPNVLSYEEWKIIQNDMKGSGVNLVPIATNLVDLIWEGKPASPSNMVVPLAIKYTGKSCKHKVEEVRSKMAEKGSTLLLVTALDEIAWLLNLRGSDIDYNPVFFSYVLVTQTQVHLFIDESKVTLAVRNHFNEEDLPVNIHAYNKIHSFIIEQIPEQTGKVWISSDGSYSLNSMVPEKIRISEITPIALMKAIKNTVETQGMINCHIRDGVALCRYFAWLEKELQKGNAVTEISGADKLEQFRKDLDDFVGLSFPTITSSGPNGAIIHYHCTPKTDRPITTKELYLCDSGAQFNMLQSIYTKATKLPLFPIASLVKDVIENDDCSRGLSYSCRRGKELEET
;
A
#
# COMPACT_ATOMS: atom_id res chain seq x y z
N MET A 1 -11.58 4.12 -24.50
CA MET A 1 -11.70 3.85 -23.06
C MET A 1 -12.98 4.45 -22.48
N ALA A 2 -13.31 5.72 -22.76
CA ALA A 2 -14.53 6.40 -22.29
C ALA A 2 -15.86 5.62 -22.45
N GLN A 3 -16.14 5.03 -23.62
CA GLN A 3 -17.37 4.26 -23.81
C GLN A 3 -17.43 2.97 -22.95
N LYS A 4 -16.26 2.41 -22.58
CA LYS A 4 -16.20 1.18 -21.76
C LYS A 4 -16.51 1.47 -20.29
N THR A 5 -15.99 2.57 -19.73
CA THR A 5 -16.23 2.95 -18.33
C THR A 5 -17.71 3.27 -18.07
N VAL A 6 -18.39 3.93 -19.02
CA VAL A 6 -19.84 4.18 -18.92
C VAL A 6 -20.63 2.87 -18.85
N ASN A 7 -20.26 1.88 -19.66
CA ASN A 7 -20.87 0.56 -19.62
C ASN A 7 -20.65 -0.13 -18.26
N TYR A 8 -19.42 -0.12 -17.74
CA TYR A 8 -19.12 -0.73 -16.44
C TYR A 8 -19.90 -0.07 -15.29
N VAL A 9 -20.01 1.26 -15.28
CA VAL A 9 -20.82 1.98 -14.28
C VAL A 9 -22.29 1.57 -14.36
N ASN A 10 -22.85 1.39 -15.56
CA ASN A 10 -24.24 0.95 -15.72
C ASN A 10 -24.46 -0.49 -15.26
N GLN A 11 -23.52 -1.39 -15.53
CA GLN A 11 -23.59 -2.77 -15.03
C GLN A 11 -23.48 -2.81 -13.50
N LEU A 12 -22.59 -2.01 -12.91
CA LEU A 12 -22.47 -1.88 -11.45
C LEU A 12 -23.77 -1.38 -10.82
N ARG A 13 -24.42 -0.36 -11.40
CA ARG A 13 -25.73 0.15 -10.94
C ARG A 13 -26.83 -0.91 -10.98
N ALA A 14 -26.79 -1.83 -11.94
CA ALA A 14 -27.72 -2.96 -11.96
C ALA A 14 -27.45 -3.93 -10.81
N LEU A 15 -26.18 -4.18 -10.47
CA LEU A 15 -25.80 -5.04 -9.34
C LEU A 15 -26.14 -4.43 -7.98
N MET A 16 -26.10 -3.10 -7.84
CA MET A 16 -26.51 -2.36 -6.64
C MET A 16 -27.98 -2.59 -6.24
N LYS A 17 -28.81 -3.14 -7.15
CA LYS A 17 -30.22 -3.47 -6.93
C LYS A 17 -30.50 -4.96 -6.96
N ASN A 18 -29.47 -5.79 -7.18
CA ASN A 18 -29.65 -7.22 -7.41
C ASN A 18 -29.75 -7.99 -6.07
N PRO A 19 -30.89 -8.63 -5.78
CA PRO A 19 -31.14 -9.30 -4.49
C PRO A 19 -30.21 -10.49 -4.23
N LYS A 20 -29.49 -10.98 -5.26
CA LYS A 20 -28.47 -12.02 -5.10
C LYS A 20 -27.25 -11.54 -4.32
N TYR A 21 -26.90 -10.26 -4.44
CA TYR A 21 -25.65 -9.69 -3.91
C TYR A 21 -25.89 -8.68 -2.80
N VAL A 22 -27.04 -8.00 -2.81
CA VAL A 22 -27.43 -7.04 -1.79
C VAL A 22 -28.78 -7.44 -1.20
N LYS A 23 -28.92 -7.42 0.13
CA LYS A 23 -30.21 -7.75 0.79
C LYS A 23 -31.27 -6.68 0.53
N GLU A 24 -30.82 -5.43 0.50
CA GLU A 24 -31.61 -4.24 0.21
C GLU A 24 -30.89 -3.46 -0.88
N SER A 25 -31.64 -2.78 -1.75
CA SER A 25 -31.03 -1.97 -2.82
C SER A 25 -30.19 -0.85 -2.21
N ILE A 26 -28.94 -0.72 -2.66
CA ILE A 26 -28.03 0.34 -2.23
C ILE A 26 -28.06 1.50 -3.23
N GLN A 27 -28.04 2.73 -2.72
CA GLN A 27 -28.11 3.97 -3.53
C GLN A 27 -26.72 4.47 -3.93
N ALA A 28 -25.67 4.05 -3.20
CA ALA A 28 -24.28 4.29 -3.56
C ALA A 28 -23.41 3.07 -3.25
N TYR A 29 -22.31 2.93 -3.99
CA TYR A 29 -21.27 1.93 -3.77
C TYR A 29 -19.89 2.58 -3.76
N ILE A 30 -19.15 2.38 -2.67
CA ILE A 30 -17.80 2.91 -2.46
C ILE A 30 -16.78 1.88 -2.94
N ILE A 31 -15.80 2.33 -3.72
CA ILE A 31 -14.73 1.52 -4.31
C ILE A 31 -13.41 2.23 -3.98
N PRO A 32 -12.80 1.91 -2.81
CA PRO A 32 -11.50 2.47 -2.45
C PRO A 32 -10.37 1.90 -3.32
N SER A 33 -9.16 2.44 -3.15
CA SER A 33 -7.97 1.88 -3.79
C SER A 33 -7.42 0.64 -3.09
N GLY A 34 -7.72 0.42 -1.80
CA GLY A 34 -7.06 -0.62 -1.01
C GLY A 34 -7.35 -2.06 -1.46
N ASP A 35 -6.45 -2.97 -1.08
CA ASP A 35 -6.69 -4.42 -1.04
C ASP A 35 -7.11 -4.87 0.37
N ALA A 36 -7.19 -6.18 0.60
CA ALA A 36 -7.59 -6.73 1.91
C ALA A 36 -6.57 -6.51 3.05
N HIS A 37 -5.37 -6.04 2.70
CA HIS A 37 -4.23 -5.84 3.60
C HIS A 37 -3.78 -4.38 3.70
N HIS A 38 -4.51 -3.48 3.04
CA HIS A 38 -4.24 -2.04 2.97
C HIS A 38 -2.84 -1.74 2.41
N SER A 39 -2.46 -2.49 1.39
CA SER A 39 -1.19 -2.32 0.67
C SER A 39 -1.13 -0.98 -0.06
N GLU A 40 0.06 -0.36 -0.08
CA GLU A 40 0.29 0.90 -0.79
C GLU A 40 0.30 0.73 -2.32
N TYR A 41 1.00 -0.30 -2.80
CA TYR A 41 0.92 -0.79 -4.17
C TYR A 41 0.02 -2.01 -4.20
N LEU A 42 -0.67 -2.20 -5.31
CA LEU A 42 -1.68 -3.26 -5.45
C LEU A 42 -1.21 -4.28 -6.47
N ALA A 43 -1.60 -5.53 -6.26
CA ALA A 43 -1.64 -6.50 -7.34
C ALA A 43 -2.71 -6.09 -8.36
N GLU A 44 -2.51 -6.43 -9.64
CA GLU A 44 -3.44 -6.07 -10.72
C GLU A 44 -4.88 -6.53 -10.45
N CYS A 45 -5.07 -7.66 -9.78
CA CYS A 45 -6.38 -8.18 -9.40
C CYS A 45 -7.15 -7.30 -8.41
N ASP A 46 -6.47 -6.40 -7.70
CA ASP A 46 -7.08 -5.51 -6.72
C ASP A 46 -7.26 -4.08 -7.23
N MET A 47 -6.81 -3.78 -8.46
CA MET A 47 -6.95 -2.46 -9.11
C MET A 47 -8.38 -2.13 -9.59
N ARG A 48 -9.40 -2.44 -8.77
CA ARG A 48 -10.83 -2.31 -9.07
C ARG A 48 -11.23 -0.88 -9.41
N ARG A 49 -10.70 0.10 -8.66
CA ARG A 49 -10.92 1.53 -8.91
C ARG A 49 -10.38 1.94 -10.28
N ALA A 50 -9.20 1.47 -10.67
CA ALA A 50 -8.65 1.73 -12.00
C ALA A 50 -9.48 1.07 -13.09
N PHE A 51 -9.93 -0.18 -12.89
CA PHE A 51 -10.80 -0.87 -13.84
C PHE A 51 -12.12 -0.12 -14.09
N ILE A 52 -12.83 0.31 -13.02
CA ILE A 52 -14.15 0.94 -13.15
C ILE A 52 -14.08 2.36 -13.73
N SER A 53 -13.02 3.11 -13.40
CA SER A 53 -12.93 4.55 -13.69
C SER A 53 -11.95 4.91 -14.81
N GLY A 54 -10.96 4.07 -15.09
CA GLY A 54 -9.81 4.40 -15.95
C GLY A 54 -8.66 5.10 -15.21
N PHE A 55 -8.87 5.63 -14.00
CA PHE A 55 -7.85 6.36 -13.25
C PHE A 55 -6.87 5.42 -12.53
N THR A 56 -5.58 5.55 -12.83
CA THR A 56 -4.50 4.65 -12.43
C THR A 56 -3.59 5.18 -11.31
N GLY A 57 -3.81 6.40 -10.81
CA GLY A 57 -3.00 6.96 -9.71
C GLY A 57 -3.03 6.11 -8.44
N SER A 58 -2.02 6.20 -7.57
CA SER A 58 -1.93 5.28 -6.42
C SER A 58 -2.99 5.51 -5.33
N ALA A 59 -3.63 6.69 -5.30
CA ALA A 59 -4.60 7.04 -4.26
C ALA A 59 -5.90 7.58 -4.87
N GLY A 60 -7.02 7.11 -4.33
CA GLY A 60 -8.34 7.66 -4.61
C GLY A 60 -9.48 6.74 -4.22
N THR A 61 -10.68 7.31 -4.10
CA THR A 61 -11.90 6.56 -3.78
C THR A 61 -12.98 6.91 -4.78
N ALA A 62 -13.42 5.90 -5.52
CA ALA A 62 -14.57 6.02 -6.40
C ALA A 62 -15.87 5.81 -5.60
N ILE A 63 -16.86 6.66 -5.86
CA ILE A 63 -18.23 6.45 -5.37
C ILE A 63 -19.15 6.46 -6.58
N VAL A 64 -19.81 5.33 -6.82
CA VAL A 64 -20.84 5.20 -7.86
C VAL A 64 -22.20 5.24 -7.20
N THR A 65 -23.02 6.18 -7.61
CA THR A 65 -24.41 6.33 -7.18
C THR A 65 -25.35 5.92 -8.32
N GLU A 66 -26.65 5.91 -8.07
CA GLU A 66 -27.66 5.66 -9.10
C GLU A 66 -27.57 6.63 -10.30
N SER A 67 -27.11 7.87 -10.09
CA SER A 67 -27.10 8.94 -11.11
C SER A 67 -25.72 9.51 -11.43
N ALA A 68 -24.77 9.48 -10.50
CA ALA A 68 -23.42 10.04 -10.64
C ALA A 68 -22.31 9.01 -10.40
N ALA A 69 -21.12 9.26 -10.96
CA ALA A 69 -19.87 8.57 -10.64
C ALA A 69 -18.83 9.62 -10.26
N LEU A 70 -18.24 9.48 -9.07
CA LEU A 70 -17.39 10.49 -8.45
C LEU A 70 -16.05 9.87 -8.05
N MET A 71 -14.96 10.63 -8.14
CA MET A 71 -13.62 10.19 -7.76
C MET A 71 -12.98 11.20 -6.80
N TRP A 72 -12.78 10.81 -5.54
CA TRP A 72 -11.92 11.56 -4.62
C TRP A 72 -10.46 11.16 -4.85
N THR A 73 -9.59 12.15 -4.96
CA THR A 73 -8.14 11.96 -4.94
C THR A 73 -7.46 13.25 -4.48
N ASP A 74 -6.20 13.17 -4.08
CA ASP A 74 -5.43 14.29 -3.56
C ASP A 74 -4.68 15.07 -4.67
N GLY A 75 -4.04 16.18 -4.26
CA GLY A 75 -3.39 17.15 -5.15
C GLY A 75 -2.30 16.57 -6.07
N ARG A 76 -1.72 15.42 -5.74
CA ARG A 76 -0.75 14.74 -6.60
C ARG A 76 -1.37 14.28 -7.92
N TYR A 77 -2.68 14.02 -7.93
CA TYR A 77 -3.35 13.30 -9.00
C TYR A 77 -4.46 14.08 -9.71
N TYR A 78 -4.68 15.36 -9.40
CA TYR A 78 -5.77 16.12 -10.04
C TYR A 78 -5.66 16.17 -11.57
N LEU A 79 -4.46 16.40 -12.10
CA LEU A 79 -4.24 16.46 -13.55
C LEU A 79 -4.43 15.07 -14.16
N GLN A 80 -3.76 14.06 -13.60
CA GLN A 80 -3.87 12.67 -14.06
C GLN A 80 -5.31 12.16 -14.05
N ALA A 81 -6.05 12.39 -12.97
CA ALA A 81 -7.46 11.98 -12.87
C ALA A 81 -8.33 12.68 -13.93
N THR A 82 -8.08 13.96 -14.22
CA THR A 82 -8.82 14.70 -15.27
C THR A 82 -8.56 14.11 -16.66
N GLU A 83 -7.35 13.60 -16.91
CA GLU A 83 -6.95 13.05 -18.21
C GLU A 83 -7.34 11.58 -18.39
N GLU A 84 -7.29 10.77 -17.32
CA GLU A 84 -7.49 9.33 -17.39
C GLU A 84 -8.92 8.87 -17.13
N MET A 85 -9.68 9.60 -16.31
CA MET A 85 -11.04 9.18 -15.95
C MET A 85 -11.94 9.10 -17.18
N GLY A 86 -12.81 8.09 -17.16
CA GLY A 86 -13.82 7.89 -18.17
C GLY A 86 -14.82 9.04 -18.26
N GLU A 87 -15.53 9.10 -19.38
CA GLU A 87 -16.64 10.05 -19.55
C GLU A 87 -17.72 9.84 -18.48
N GLY A 88 -18.27 10.94 -17.96
CA GLY A 88 -19.30 10.94 -16.92
C GLY A 88 -18.79 10.86 -15.47
N TRP A 89 -17.48 10.74 -15.26
CA TRP A 89 -16.88 10.83 -13.92
C TRP A 89 -16.68 12.29 -13.48
N THR A 90 -16.95 12.58 -12.22
CA THR A 90 -16.73 13.89 -11.59
C THR A 90 -15.54 13.81 -10.65
N LEU A 91 -14.52 14.65 -10.88
CA LEU A 91 -13.37 14.77 -9.99
C LEU A 91 -13.74 15.54 -8.72
N MET A 92 -13.52 14.90 -7.57
CA MET A 92 -13.65 15.50 -6.24
C MET A 92 -12.24 15.76 -5.70
N LYS A 93 -11.79 17.02 -5.76
CA LYS A 93 -10.41 17.43 -5.42
C LYS A 93 -10.23 17.50 -3.90
N GLU A 94 -9.79 16.40 -3.29
CA GLU A 94 -9.63 16.28 -1.84
C GLU A 94 -8.59 17.26 -1.29
N GLY A 95 -8.87 17.84 -0.12
CA GLY A 95 -8.00 18.84 0.51
C GLY A 95 -8.33 20.30 0.15
N LEU A 96 -9.20 20.53 -0.84
CA LEU A 96 -9.73 21.88 -1.09
C LEU A 96 -10.89 22.20 -0.14
N PRO A 97 -11.00 23.43 0.39
CA PRO A 97 -12.08 23.81 1.31
C PRO A 97 -13.50 23.63 0.76
N VAL A 98 -13.65 23.64 -0.57
CA VAL A 98 -14.92 23.52 -1.27
C VAL A 98 -15.34 22.07 -1.53
N THR A 99 -14.41 21.12 -1.41
CA THR A 99 -14.69 19.70 -1.68
C THR A 99 -15.17 19.02 -0.40
N PRO A 100 -16.41 18.49 -0.35
CA PRO A 100 -16.89 17.77 0.81
C PRO A 100 -16.11 16.47 1.03
N SER A 101 -16.02 16.03 2.29
CA SER A 101 -15.61 14.65 2.59
C SER A 101 -16.60 13.66 1.97
N GLN A 102 -16.16 12.41 1.79
CA GLN A 102 -16.99 11.35 1.23
C GLN A 102 -18.28 11.16 2.06
N GLY A 103 -18.16 11.06 3.39
CA GLY A 103 -19.31 10.91 4.27
C GLY A 103 -20.24 12.13 4.24
N LYS A 104 -19.70 13.35 4.22
CA LYS A 104 -20.52 14.57 4.10
C LYS A 104 -21.29 14.63 2.78
N TYR A 105 -20.65 14.28 1.68
CA TYR A 105 -21.31 14.19 0.37
C TYR A 105 -22.47 13.19 0.42
N LEU A 106 -22.25 12.01 1.00
CA LEU A 106 -23.29 10.98 1.13
C LEU A 106 -24.46 11.49 2.00
N SER A 107 -24.19 12.15 3.12
CA SER A 107 -25.22 12.76 3.99
C SER A 107 -26.07 13.81 3.29
N ASP A 108 -25.46 14.64 2.44
CA ASP A 108 -26.15 15.76 1.79
C ASP A 108 -26.99 15.33 0.58
N ASN A 109 -26.64 14.20 -0.05
CA ASN A 109 -27.23 13.77 -1.32
C ASN A 109 -28.21 12.60 -1.19
N PHE A 110 -28.31 11.96 -0.02
CA PHE A 110 -29.21 10.83 0.21
C PHE A 110 -30.15 11.07 1.38
N SER A 111 -31.38 10.56 1.26
CA SER A 111 -32.39 10.68 2.31
C SER A 111 -32.20 9.63 3.41
N GLU A 112 -32.80 9.90 4.57
CA GLU A 112 -32.94 8.93 5.66
C GLU A 112 -33.43 7.56 5.15
N GLY A 113 -32.81 6.48 5.65
CA GLY A 113 -33.09 5.11 5.24
C GLY A 113 -32.31 4.63 4.01
N SER A 114 -31.56 5.51 3.32
CA SER A 114 -30.72 5.09 2.19
C SER A 114 -29.54 4.22 2.64
N HIS A 115 -29.12 3.30 1.79
CA HIS A 115 -28.01 2.38 2.03
C HIS A 115 -26.83 2.67 1.10
N VAL A 116 -25.64 2.82 1.68
CA VAL A 116 -24.37 2.97 0.97
C VAL A 116 -23.56 1.70 1.18
N GLY A 117 -23.32 0.95 0.10
CA GLY A 117 -22.56 -0.29 0.15
C GLY A 117 -21.07 -0.07 0.01
N VAL A 118 -20.27 -0.91 0.67
CA VAL A 118 -18.83 -1.02 0.44
C VAL A 118 -18.38 -2.44 0.74
N ASP A 119 -17.39 -2.95 0.01
CA ASP A 119 -16.76 -4.23 0.36
C ASP A 119 -15.94 -4.04 1.66
N PRO A 120 -16.31 -4.74 2.76
CA PRO A 120 -15.69 -4.53 4.06
C PRO A 120 -14.24 -5.02 4.14
N ASN A 121 -13.77 -5.80 3.16
CA ASN A 121 -12.39 -6.28 3.15
C ASN A 121 -11.42 -5.19 2.69
N VAL A 122 -11.84 -4.30 1.81
CA VAL A 122 -10.96 -3.32 1.13
C VAL A 122 -11.05 -1.90 1.68
N LEU A 123 -11.87 -1.68 2.71
CA LEU A 123 -11.95 -0.43 3.47
C LEU A 123 -11.43 -0.66 4.88
N SER A 124 -10.55 0.22 5.37
CA SER A 124 -9.99 0.05 6.71
C SER A 124 -11.06 0.29 7.77
N TYR A 125 -10.86 -0.25 8.97
CA TYR A 125 -11.78 0.03 10.07
C TYR A 125 -11.81 1.53 10.41
N GLU A 126 -10.66 2.21 10.34
CA GLU A 126 -10.56 3.65 10.57
C GLU A 126 -11.33 4.45 9.51
N GLU A 127 -11.11 4.19 8.22
CA GLU A 127 -11.81 4.86 7.12
C GLU A 127 -13.32 4.65 7.22
N TRP A 128 -13.74 3.42 7.52
CA TRP A 128 -15.15 3.11 7.77
C TRP A 128 -15.73 4.00 8.86
N LYS A 129 -15.00 4.13 9.99
CA LYS A 129 -15.45 4.95 11.12
C LYS A 129 -15.52 6.43 10.79
N ILE A 130 -14.56 6.96 10.02
CA ILE A 130 -14.59 8.35 9.55
C ILE A 130 -15.85 8.59 8.70
N ILE A 131 -16.09 7.76 7.68
CA ILE A 131 -17.27 7.89 6.81
C ILE A 131 -18.56 7.74 7.61
N GLN A 132 -18.64 6.73 8.48
CA GLN A 132 -19.80 6.50 9.35
C GLN A 132 -20.07 7.68 10.29
N ASN A 133 -19.03 8.31 10.84
CA ASN A 133 -19.17 9.47 11.73
C ASN A 133 -19.64 10.72 10.98
N ASP A 134 -19.12 10.97 9.78
CA ASP A 134 -19.57 12.05 8.90
C ASP A 134 -21.03 11.89 8.45
N MET A 135 -21.53 10.64 8.45
CA MET A 135 -22.91 10.29 8.13
C MET A 135 -23.86 10.32 9.34
N LYS A 136 -23.34 10.52 10.55
CA LYS A 136 -24.13 10.45 11.76
C LYS A 136 -25.21 11.53 11.79
N GLY A 137 -26.45 11.11 12.03
CA GLY A 137 -27.63 12.01 12.11
C GLY A 137 -28.32 12.28 10.76
N SER A 138 -27.76 11.83 9.63
CA SER A 138 -28.42 11.89 8.32
C SER A 138 -29.49 10.80 8.12
N GLY A 139 -29.42 9.73 8.90
CA GLY A 139 -30.24 8.53 8.71
C GLY A 139 -29.79 7.64 7.55
N VAL A 140 -28.68 7.96 6.87
CA VAL A 140 -28.06 7.13 5.82
C VAL A 140 -27.19 6.04 6.46
N ASN A 141 -27.30 4.82 5.95
CA ASN A 141 -26.65 3.63 6.51
C ASN A 141 -25.48 3.17 5.64
N LEU A 142 -24.27 3.13 6.21
CA LEU A 142 -23.12 2.46 5.60
C LEU A 142 -23.21 0.95 5.86
N VAL A 143 -23.28 0.13 4.81
CA VAL A 143 -23.54 -1.32 4.90
C VAL A 143 -22.46 -2.17 4.24
N PRO A 144 -22.05 -3.29 4.87
CA PRO A 144 -21.02 -4.16 4.33
C PRO A 144 -21.61 -5.05 3.23
N ILE A 145 -20.98 -5.06 2.06
CA ILE A 145 -21.35 -5.92 0.92
C ILE A 145 -20.25 -6.97 0.74
N ALA A 146 -20.50 -8.20 1.20
CA ALA A 146 -19.49 -9.26 1.27
C ALA A 146 -18.91 -9.66 -0.10
N THR A 147 -19.69 -9.53 -1.17
CA THR A 147 -19.21 -9.78 -2.54
C THR A 147 -18.84 -8.45 -3.19
N ASN A 148 -17.59 -8.32 -3.63
CA ASN A 148 -17.18 -7.13 -4.37
C ASN A 148 -17.94 -7.03 -5.70
N LEU A 149 -18.71 -5.96 -5.87
CA LEU A 149 -19.58 -5.83 -7.06
C LEU A 149 -18.79 -5.53 -8.34
N VAL A 150 -17.59 -4.95 -8.23
CA VAL A 150 -16.72 -4.69 -9.39
C VAL A 150 -16.19 -6.00 -9.96
N ASP A 151 -15.85 -6.96 -9.10
CA ASP A 151 -15.34 -8.26 -9.53
C ASP A 151 -16.34 -9.03 -10.41
N LEU A 152 -17.65 -8.81 -10.22
CA LEU A 152 -18.72 -9.47 -10.98
C LEU A 152 -18.86 -8.96 -12.43
N ILE A 153 -18.38 -7.75 -12.71
CA ILE A 153 -18.42 -7.12 -14.04
C ILE A 153 -17.03 -7.06 -14.70
N TRP A 154 -15.98 -7.47 -13.98
CA TRP A 154 -14.61 -7.47 -14.46
C TRP A 154 -14.32 -8.73 -15.27
N GLU A 155 -14.79 -8.73 -16.51
CA GLU A 155 -14.43 -9.77 -17.48
C GLU A 155 -12.91 -9.81 -17.68
N GLY A 156 -12.32 -10.99 -17.51
CA GLY A 156 -10.87 -11.17 -17.61
C GLY A 156 -10.07 -10.56 -16.45
N LYS A 157 -10.69 -10.40 -15.27
CA LYS A 157 -9.99 -10.00 -14.04
C LYS A 157 -8.70 -10.82 -13.87
N PRO A 158 -7.53 -10.18 -13.67
CA PRO A 158 -6.28 -10.88 -13.43
C PRO A 158 -6.39 -11.82 -12.22
N ALA A 159 -5.71 -12.96 -12.30
CA ALA A 159 -5.63 -13.88 -11.18
C ALA A 159 -4.83 -13.25 -10.03
N SER A 160 -5.16 -13.59 -8.80
CA SER A 160 -4.34 -13.22 -7.66
C SER A 160 -2.94 -13.83 -7.80
N PRO A 161 -1.88 -13.05 -7.55
CA PRO A 161 -0.51 -13.53 -7.57
C PRO A 161 -0.32 -14.76 -6.69
N SER A 162 0.32 -15.80 -7.24
CA SER A 162 0.72 -16.99 -6.49
C SER A 162 2.23 -17.21 -6.57
N ASN A 163 2.99 -16.15 -6.25
CA ASN A 163 4.45 -16.20 -6.31
C ASN A 163 5.02 -16.94 -5.08
N MET A 164 6.20 -17.54 -5.25
CA MET A 164 6.83 -18.35 -4.20
C MET A 164 7.30 -17.52 -3.02
N VAL A 165 7.18 -18.09 -1.82
CA VAL A 165 7.70 -17.50 -0.59
C VAL A 165 9.05 -18.10 -0.25
N VAL A 166 10.00 -17.24 0.13
CA VAL A 166 11.38 -17.60 0.43
C VAL A 166 11.78 -17.17 1.86
N PRO A 167 12.50 -18.02 2.61
CA PRO A 167 13.09 -17.62 3.88
C PRO A 167 14.20 -16.58 3.72
N LEU A 168 14.27 -15.64 4.66
CA LEU A 168 15.34 -14.66 4.77
C LEU A 168 16.25 -15.03 5.94
N ALA A 169 17.49 -15.40 5.61
CA ALA A 169 18.46 -15.92 6.59
C ALA A 169 18.81 -14.91 7.69
N ILE A 170 19.15 -15.43 8.89
CA ILE A 170 19.48 -14.62 10.07
C ILE A 170 20.65 -13.65 9.86
N LYS A 171 21.57 -13.95 8.93
CA LYS A 171 22.65 -13.03 8.53
C LYS A 171 22.16 -11.70 7.94
N TYR A 172 20.90 -11.65 7.49
CA TYR A 172 20.24 -10.43 6.99
C TYR A 172 19.32 -9.80 8.05
N THR A 173 18.67 -10.62 8.87
CA THR A 173 17.62 -10.15 9.80
C THR A 173 18.14 -9.84 11.20
N GLY A 174 19.28 -10.41 11.61
CA GLY A 174 19.87 -10.26 12.93
C GLY A 174 19.09 -10.87 14.09
N LYS A 175 17.87 -11.38 13.84
CA LYS A 175 16.99 -11.95 14.86
C LYS A 175 16.11 -13.04 14.26
N SER A 176 16.04 -14.18 14.95
CA SER A 176 15.18 -15.31 14.60
C SER A 176 13.69 -14.94 14.68
N CYS A 177 12.85 -15.62 13.90
CA CYS A 177 11.40 -15.44 13.97
C CYS A 177 10.86 -15.90 15.33
N LYS A 178 11.47 -16.92 15.94
CA LYS A 178 11.12 -17.36 17.31
C LYS A 178 11.29 -16.24 18.34
N HIS A 179 12.45 -15.59 18.39
CA HIS A 179 12.68 -14.49 19.34
C HIS A 179 11.76 -13.29 19.05
N LYS A 180 11.47 -13.00 17.78
CA LYS A 180 10.49 -11.95 17.43
C LYS A 180 9.09 -12.28 17.96
N VAL A 181 8.63 -13.51 17.81
CA VAL A 181 7.34 -13.97 18.35
C VAL A 181 7.31 -13.92 19.88
N GLU A 182 8.40 -14.28 20.55
CA GLU A 182 8.51 -14.18 22.02
C GLU A 182 8.39 -12.73 22.51
N GLU A 183 9.10 -11.78 21.87
CA GLU A 183 8.97 -10.35 22.18
C GLU A 183 7.55 -9.82 21.93
N VAL A 184 6.92 -10.24 20.83
CA VAL A 184 5.51 -9.92 20.54
C VAL A 184 4.59 -10.45 21.64
N ARG A 185 4.78 -11.70 22.09
CA ARG A 185 4.00 -12.29 23.19
C ARG A 185 4.18 -11.53 24.51
N SER A 186 5.40 -11.07 24.81
CA SER A 186 5.64 -10.20 25.97
C SER A 186 4.83 -8.89 25.86
N LYS A 187 4.83 -8.23 24.69
CA LYS A 187 4.01 -7.03 24.45
C LYS A 187 2.51 -7.29 24.52
N MET A 188 2.06 -8.44 24.05
CA MET A 188 0.67 -8.87 24.21
C MET A 188 0.31 -9.03 25.69
N ALA A 189 1.17 -9.66 26.49
CA ALA A 189 0.95 -9.85 27.92
C ALA A 189 0.88 -8.51 28.68
N GLU A 190 1.79 -7.57 28.39
CA GLU A 190 1.76 -6.20 28.96
C GLU A 190 0.42 -5.49 28.74
N LYS A 191 -0.23 -5.74 27.59
CA LYS A 191 -1.53 -5.15 27.21
C LYS A 191 -2.75 -5.99 27.62
N GLY A 192 -2.54 -7.16 28.23
CA GLY A 192 -3.62 -8.11 28.53
C GLY A 192 -4.25 -8.75 27.28
N SER A 193 -3.52 -8.79 26.17
CA SER A 193 -3.94 -9.39 24.91
C SER A 193 -3.62 -10.89 24.90
N THR A 194 -4.61 -11.72 24.56
CA THR A 194 -4.44 -13.17 24.37
C THR A 194 -4.21 -13.54 22.91
N LEU A 195 -4.59 -12.65 22.00
CA LEU A 195 -4.54 -12.83 20.56
C LEU A 195 -4.08 -11.53 19.89
N LEU A 196 -3.16 -11.62 18.94
CA LEU A 196 -2.80 -10.55 18.01
C LEU A 196 -3.10 -11.03 16.59
N LEU A 197 -3.95 -10.29 15.87
CA LEU A 197 -4.20 -10.50 14.45
C LEU A 197 -3.39 -9.49 13.63
N VAL A 198 -2.52 -10.01 12.78
CA VAL A 198 -1.63 -9.25 11.91
C VAL A 198 -2.17 -9.34 10.47
N THR A 199 -2.52 -8.20 9.92
CA THR A 199 -3.06 -8.07 8.55
C THR A 199 -2.07 -7.42 7.59
N ALA A 200 -1.17 -6.57 8.08
CA ALA A 200 -0.18 -5.89 7.25
C ALA A 200 0.89 -6.88 6.75
N LEU A 201 1.08 -6.94 5.43
CA LEU A 201 1.93 -7.97 4.81
C LEU A 201 3.42 -7.80 5.15
N ASP A 202 3.88 -6.57 5.36
CA ASP A 202 5.25 -6.26 5.74
C ASP A 202 5.56 -6.67 7.19
N GLU A 203 4.59 -6.52 8.11
CA GLU A 203 4.68 -7.05 9.47
C GLU A 203 4.78 -8.57 9.47
N ILE A 204 3.96 -9.25 8.66
CA ILE A 204 3.98 -10.72 8.53
C ILE A 204 5.33 -11.19 7.99
N ALA A 205 5.79 -10.59 6.90
CA ALA A 205 7.09 -10.88 6.30
C ALA A 205 8.24 -10.66 7.31
N TRP A 206 8.20 -9.56 8.08
CA TRP A 206 9.22 -9.28 9.09
C TRP A 206 9.18 -10.24 10.28
N LEU A 207 7.99 -10.56 10.80
CA LEU A 207 7.82 -11.43 11.96
C LEU A 207 8.33 -12.84 11.67
N LEU A 208 7.99 -13.38 10.50
CA LEU A 208 8.30 -14.76 10.11
C LEU A 208 9.66 -14.91 9.42
N ASN A 209 10.40 -13.83 9.18
CA ASN A 209 11.62 -13.84 8.36
C ASN A 209 11.37 -14.47 6.97
N LEU A 210 10.24 -14.15 6.34
CA LEU A 210 9.88 -14.65 5.01
C LEU A 210 9.72 -13.49 4.04
N ARG A 211 9.98 -13.70 2.75
CA ARG A 211 9.77 -12.72 1.68
C ARG A 211 9.02 -13.34 0.52
N GLY A 212 8.32 -12.50 -0.21
CA GLY A 212 7.57 -12.89 -1.41
C GLY A 212 7.71 -11.83 -2.49
N SER A 213 6.89 -11.96 -3.53
CA SER A 213 6.83 -11.01 -4.63
C SER A 213 5.41 -10.91 -5.18
N ASP A 214 4.40 -11.04 -4.34
CA ASP A 214 3.00 -10.95 -4.78
C ASP A 214 2.60 -9.52 -5.15
N ILE A 215 3.28 -8.51 -4.62
CA ILE A 215 3.06 -7.10 -4.94
C ILE A 215 4.34 -6.54 -5.52
N ASP A 216 4.24 -5.86 -6.66
CA ASP A 216 5.39 -5.23 -7.29
C ASP A 216 6.07 -4.27 -6.32
N TYR A 217 7.40 -4.27 -6.37
CA TYR A 217 8.29 -3.42 -5.56
C TYR A 217 8.32 -3.72 -4.05
N ASN A 218 7.34 -4.47 -3.56
CA ASN A 218 7.11 -4.77 -2.17
C ASN A 218 7.35 -6.26 -1.93
N PRO A 219 8.45 -6.66 -1.26
CA PRO A 219 8.84 -8.07 -1.15
C PRO A 219 8.01 -8.84 -0.11
N VAL A 220 6.70 -8.85 -0.31
CA VAL A 220 5.67 -9.38 0.59
C VAL A 220 4.80 -10.44 -0.11
N PHE A 221 3.97 -11.13 0.65
CA PHE A 221 3.10 -12.19 0.15
C PHE A 221 1.75 -12.17 0.87
N PHE A 222 0.67 -12.39 0.11
CA PHE A 222 -0.70 -12.38 0.63
C PHE A 222 -0.88 -13.43 1.73
N SER A 223 -1.08 -12.95 2.95
CA SER A 223 -1.22 -13.80 4.12
C SER A 223 -1.82 -13.06 5.31
N TYR A 224 -2.32 -13.80 6.29
CA TYR A 224 -2.62 -13.29 7.63
C TYR A 224 -1.83 -14.08 8.66
N VAL A 225 -1.47 -13.45 9.77
CA VAL A 225 -0.88 -14.15 10.92
C VAL A 225 -1.69 -13.88 12.17
N LEU A 226 -1.96 -14.94 12.92
CA LEU A 226 -2.54 -14.86 14.25
C LEU A 226 -1.52 -15.42 15.25
N VAL A 227 -1.16 -14.59 16.22
CA VAL A 227 -0.26 -14.96 17.32
C VAL A 227 -1.09 -15.10 18.59
N THR A 228 -1.01 -16.26 19.24
CA THR A 228 -1.49 -16.44 20.61
C THR A 228 -0.31 -16.56 21.56
N GLN A 229 -0.58 -16.69 22.86
CA GLN A 229 0.46 -16.92 23.86
C GLN A 229 1.24 -18.23 23.65
N THR A 230 0.69 -19.19 22.91
CA THR A 230 1.30 -20.52 22.73
C THR A 230 1.47 -20.94 21.27
N GLN A 231 0.66 -20.39 20.35
CA GLN A 231 0.62 -20.83 18.95
C GLN A 231 0.82 -19.65 17.99
N VAL A 232 1.25 -19.98 16.77
CA VAL A 232 1.30 -19.07 15.63
C VAL A 232 0.54 -19.75 14.49
N HIS A 233 -0.40 -19.02 13.89
CA HIS A 233 -1.21 -19.49 12.77
C HIS A 233 -0.93 -18.60 11.56
N LEU A 234 -0.56 -19.21 10.43
CA LEU A 234 -0.31 -18.53 9.17
C LEU A 234 -1.40 -18.93 8.17
N PHE A 235 -2.15 -17.95 7.68
CA PHE A 235 -3.16 -18.12 6.64
C PHE A 235 -2.55 -17.69 5.31
N ILE A 236 -2.31 -18.64 4.41
CA ILE A 236 -1.61 -18.41 3.14
C ILE A 236 -2.12 -19.41 2.11
N ASP A 237 -1.91 -19.13 0.82
CA ASP A 237 -2.01 -20.18 -0.21
C ASP A 237 -0.94 -21.25 0.07
N GLU A 238 -1.38 -22.46 0.41
CA GLU A 238 -0.49 -23.56 0.81
C GLU A 238 0.52 -23.93 -0.28
N SER A 239 0.22 -23.67 -1.55
CA SER A 239 1.14 -23.90 -2.66
C SER A 239 2.42 -23.05 -2.58
N LYS A 240 2.37 -21.91 -1.86
CA LYS A 240 3.51 -21.03 -1.61
C LYS A 240 4.45 -21.55 -0.52
N VAL A 241 4.00 -22.49 0.32
CA VAL A 241 4.77 -23.02 1.44
C VAL A 241 5.63 -24.20 1.00
N THR A 242 6.82 -23.88 0.48
CA THR A 242 7.81 -24.85 0.04
C THR A 242 8.44 -25.64 1.20
N LEU A 243 9.19 -26.68 0.85
CA LEU A 243 10.07 -27.37 1.81
C LEU A 243 11.07 -26.41 2.47
N ALA A 244 11.58 -25.40 1.76
CA ALA A 244 12.48 -24.40 2.34
C ALA A 244 11.80 -23.58 3.45
N VAL A 245 10.54 -23.18 3.26
CA VAL A 245 9.76 -22.48 4.29
C VAL A 245 9.48 -23.39 5.49
N ARG A 246 9.16 -24.65 5.26
CA ARG A 246 8.94 -25.62 6.35
C ARG A 246 10.23 -25.88 7.14
N ASN A 247 11.35 -26.04 6.45
CA ASN A 247 12.66 -26.21 7.07
C ASN A 247 13.07 -24.98 7.88
N HIS A 248 12.84 -23.77 7.36
CA HIS A 248 13.08 -22.54 8.09
C HIS A 248 12.37 -22.51 9.45
N PHE A 249 11.08 -22.84 9.51
CA PHE A 249 10.36 -22.90 10.79
C PHE A 249 10.87 -23.99 11.73
N ASN A 250 11.30 -25.14 11.20
CA ASN A 250 11.90 -26.21 11.99
C ASN A 250 13.28 -25.82 12.54
N GLU A 251 14.13 -25.20 11.72
CA GLU A 251 15.47 -24.74 12.09
C GLU A 251 15.42 -23.61 13.13
N GLU A 252 14.42 -22.74 13.03
CA GLU A 252 14.17 -21.65 13.97
C GLU A 252 13.40 -22.09 15.23
N ASP A 253 13.02 -23.37 15.33
CA ASP A 253 12.25 -23.95 16.44
C ASP A 253 10.94 -23.18 16.74
N LEU A 254 10.22 -22.81 15.68
CA LEU A 254 8.95 -22.10 15.74
C LEU A 254 7.83 -22.95 15.11
N PRO A 255 6.95 -23.59 15.90
CA PRO A 255 5.81 -24.31 15.35
C PRO A 255 4.77 -23.33 14.78
N VAL A 256 4.57 -23.39 13.46
CA VAL A 256 3.58 -22.57 12.73
C VAL A 256 2.48 -23.46 12.15
N ASN A 257 1.24 -23.21 12.56
CA ASN A 257 0.06 -23.88 12.01
C ASN A 257 -0.33 -23.21 10.69
N ILE A 258 -0.27 -23.92 9.57
CA ILE A 258 -0.60 -23.38 8.25
C ILE A 258 -2.07 -23.66 7.93
N HIS A 259 -2.76 -22.63 7.42
CA HIS A 259 -4.16 -22.67 7.00
C HIS A 259 -4.30 -22.04 5.62
N ALA A 260 -5.32 -22.46 4.86
CA ALA A 260 -5.66 -21.79 3.61
C ALA A 260 -6.03 -20.31 3.85
N TYR A 261 -5.57 -19.42 2.97
CA TYR A 261 -5.76 -17.96 3.06
C TYR A 261 -7.22 -17.55 3.35
N ASN A 262 -8.19 -18.16 2.67
CA ASN A 262 -9.61 -17.83 2.79
C ASN A 262 -10.27 -18.32 4.09
N LYS A 263 -9.57 -19.08 4.95
CA LYS A 263 -10.10 -19.58 6.22
C LYS A 263 -10.03 -18.59 7.37
N ILE A 264 -9.37 -17.44 7.19
CA ILE A 264 -9.19 -16.45 8.25
C ILE A 264 -10.52 -16.02 8.89
N HIS A 265 -11.55 -15.71 8.11
CA HIS A 265 -12.84 -15.27 8.65
C HIS A 265 -13.52 -16.35 9.48
N SER A 266 -13.61 -17.58 8.97
CA SER A 266 -14.19 -18.70 9.73
C SER A 266 -13.40 -18.97 11.01
N PHE A 267 -12.07 -18.90 10.94
CA PHE A 267 -11.21 -19.14 12.10
C PHE A 267 -11.42 -18.06 13.18
N ILE A 268 -11.48 -16.78 12.81
CA ILE A 268 -11.74 -15.70 13.76
C ILE A 268 -13.13 -15.84 14.39
N ILE A 269 -14.17 -16.19 13.60
CA ILE A 269 -15.53 -16.42 14.13
C ILE A 269 -15.54 -17.51 15.21
N GLU A 270 -14.77 -18.58 15.03
CA GLU A 270 -14.66 -19.68 16.00
C GLU A 270 -13.83 -19.28 17.22
N GLN A 271 -12.76 -18.51 17.05
CA GLN A 271 -11.84 -18.14 18.13
C GLN A 271 -12.35 -17.05 19.06
N ILE A 272 -13.12 -16.07 18.56
CA ILE A 272 -13.56 -14.89 19.33
C ILE A 272 -14.44 -15.24 20.54
N PRO A 273 -15.43 -16.13 20.45
CA PRO A 273 -16.26 -16.52 21.60
C PRO A 273 -15.47 -17.14 22.75
N GLU A 274 -14.34 -17.80 22.45
CA GLU A 274 -13.49 -18.46 23.44
C GLU A 274 -12.45 -17.51 24.07
N GLN A 275 -12.35 -16.25 23.60
CA GLN A 275 -11.36 -15.31 24.11
C GLN A 275 -11.69 -14.85 25.53
N THR A 276 -10.74 -15.09 26.43
CA THR A 276 -10.80 -14.63 27.83
C THR A 276 -10.09 -13.31 28.05
N GLY A 277 -9.21 -12.90 27.13
CA GLY A 277 -8.47 -11.64 27.16
C GLY A 277 -8.82 -10.71 26.02
N LYS A 278 -7.99 -9.67 25.84
CA LYS A 278 -8.14 -8.73 24.74
C LYS A 278 -7.62 -9.30 23.43
N VAL A 279 -8.12 -8.77 22.32
CA VAL A 279 -7.72 -9.09 20.96
C VAL A 279 -7.14 -7.83 20.33
N TRP A 280 -5.86 -7.89 19.95
CA TRP A 280 -5.17 -6.79 19.30
C TRP A 280 -5.26 -6.94 17.78
N ILE A 281 -5.74 -5.91 17.11
CA ILE A 281 -5.84 -5.80 15.66
C ILE A 281 -5.73 -4.33 15.27
N SER A 282 -4.89 -4.00 14.28
CA SER A 282 -4.73 -2.60 13.84
C SER A 282 -6.05 -2.04 13.28
N SER A 283 -6.33 -0.75 13.54
CA SER A 283 -7.43 -0.02 12.91
C SER A 283 -7.21 0.22 11.41
N ASP A 284 -5.95 0.15 10.96
CA ASP A 284 -5.58 0.22 9.54
C ASP A 284 -6.00 -1.03 8.77
N GLY A 285 -6.21 -2.15 9.48
CA GLY A 285 -6.70 -3.39 8.86
C GLY A 285 -8.16 -3.30 8.44
N SER A 286 -8.58 -4.28 7.64
CA SER A 286 -9.94 -4.33 7.07
C SER A 286 -11.05 -4.22 8.12
N TYR A 287 -12.12 -3.50 7.74
CA TYR A 287 -13.33 -3.43 8.54
C TYR A 287 -13.94 -4.82 8.77
N SER A 288 -13.83 -5.73 7.80
CA SER A 288 -14.37 -7.09 7.87
C SER A 288 -13.82 -7.89 9.05
N LEU A 289 -12.51 -7.86 9.29
CA LEU A 289 -11.88 -8.57 10.41
C LEU A 289 -12.06 -7.81 11.73
N ASN A 290 -11.90 -6.48 11.70
CA ASN A 290 -12.07 -5.64 12.88
C ASN A 290 -13.49 -5.77 13.46
N SER A 291 -14.52 -5.67 12.63
CA SER A 291 -15.92 -5.73 13.06
C SER A 291 -16.34 -7.07 13.68
N MET A 292 -15.61 -8.16 13.40
CA MET A 292 -15.83 -9.47 14.05
C MET A 292 -15.40 -9.49 15.52
N VAL A 293 -14.48 -8.59 15.92
CA VAL A 293 -13.98 -8.51 17.30
C VAL A 293 -14.82 -7.51 18.10
N PRO A 294 -15.54 -7.89 19.17
CA PRO A 294 -16.32 -6.93 19.96
C PRO A 294 -15.46 -5.77 20.50
N GLU A 295 -15.95 -4.53 20.37
CA GLU A 295 -15.21 -3.32 20.76
C GLU A 295 -14.68 -3.38 22.20
N LYS A 296 -15.47 -3.94 23.13
CA LYS A 296 -15.11 -4.10 24.55
C LYS A 296 -13.82 -4.92 24.82
N ILE A 297 -13.45 -5.83 23.91
CA ILE A 297 -12.24 -6.65 24.04
C ILE A 297 -11.18 -6.29 22.99
N ARG A 298 -11.44 -5.32 22.12
CA ARG A 298 -10.55 -4.98 21.02
C ARG A 298 -9.49 -3.97 21.45
N ILE A 299 -8.25 -4.19 21.07
CA ILE A 299 -7.17 -3.20 21.11
C ILE A 299 -6.92 -2.78 19.65
N SER A 300 -7.17 -1.51 19.35
CA SER A 300 -6.98 -0.91 18.01
C SER A 300 -5.76 0.02 17.94
N GLU A 301 -4.79 -0.18 18.83
CA GLU A 301 -3.52 0.55 18.79
C GLU A 301 -2.57 0.00 17.71
N ILE A 302 -1.54 0.77 17.36
CA ILE A 302 -0.42 0.33 16.51
C ILE A 302 0.13 -1.00 17.04
N THR A 303 0.34 -1.98 16.15
CA THR A 303 0.79 -3.32 16.56
C THR A 303 2.20 -3.27 17.19
N PRO A 304 2.55 -4.23 18.07
CA PRO A 304 3.91 -4.31 18.59
C PRO A 304 4.94 -4.56 17.48
N ILE A 305 4.55 -5.26 16.41
CA ILE A 305 5.44 -5.60 15.30
C ILE A 305 5.83 -4.34 14.52
N ALA A 306 4.87 -3.45 14.24
CA ALA A 306 5.14 -2.17 13.58
C ALA A 306 6.18 -1.34 14.34
N LEU A 307 6.06 -1.27 15.68
CA LEU A 307 7.00 -0.55 16.53
C LEU A 307 8.37 -1.24 16.59
N MET A 308 8.39 -2.57 16.73
CA MET A 308 9.63 -3.36 16.80
C MET A 308 10.44 -3.27 15.51
N LYS A 309 9.79 -3.38 14.35
CA LYS A 309 10.47 -3.30 13.05
C LYS A 309 10.86 -1.87 12.66
N ALA A 310 10.31 -0.85 13.32
CA ALA A 310 10.71 0.54 13.08
C ALA A 310 12.16 0.78 13.51
N ILE A 311 12.60 0.15 14.60
CA ILE A 311 13.95 0.28 15.16
C ILE A 311 14.82 -0.87 14.65
N LYS A 312 15.70 -0.58 13.70
CA LYS A 312 16.59 -1.58 13.09
C LYS A 312 17.63 -2.05 14.11
N ASN A 313 17.89 -3.37 14.13
CA ASN A 313 19.04 -3.89 14.87
C ASN A 313 20.37 -3.61 14.12
N THR A 314 21.49 -3.98 14.72
CA THR A 314 22.83 -3.70 14.15
C THR A 314 23.08 -4.43 12.83
N VAL A 315 22.59 -5.66 12.66
CA VAL A 315 22.70 -6.44 11.42
C VAL A 315 21.85 -5.80 10.32
N GLU A 316 20.61 -5.46 10.63
CA GLU A 316 19.69 -4.75 9.72
C GLU A 316 20.28 -3.40 9.28
N THR A 317 20.78 -2.61 10.23
CA THR A 317 21.40 -1.30 9.97
C THR A 317 22.64 -1.42 9.10
N GLN A 318 23.51 -2.40 9.37
CA GLN A 318 24.68 -2.64 8.52
C GLN A 318 24.28 -3.12 7.12
N GLY A 319 23.23 -3.94 7.02
CA GLY A 319 22.61 -4.33 5.77
C GLY A 319 22.15 -3.11 4.95
N MET A 320 21.45 -2.16 5.59
CA MET A 320 21.04 -0.90 4.96
C MET A 320 22.25 -0.13 4.41
N ILE A 321 23.29 0.07 5.23
CA ILE A 321 24.50 0.79 4.82
C ILE A 321 25.14 0.14 3.60
N ASN A 322 25.35 -1.18 3.65
CA ASN A 322 25.97 -1.92 2.55
C ASN A 322 25.15 -1.81 1.26
N CYS A 323 23.82 -1.83 1.36
CA CYS A 323 22.98 -1.67 0.17
C CYS A 323 23.02 -0.25 -0.40
N HIS A 324 23.01 0.78 0.46
CA HIS A 324 23.12 2.17 0.00
C HIS A 324 24.48 2.44 -0.66
N ILE A 325 25.56 1.83 -0.16
CA ILE A 325 26.87 1.89 -0.81
C ILE A 325 26.80 1.28 -2.21
N ARG A 326 26.21 0.08 -2.35
CA ARG A 326 26.06 -0.58 -3.66
C ARG A 326 25.19 0.24 -4.61
N ASP A 327 24.03 0.73 -4.15
CA ASP A 327 23.14 1.53 -4.99
C ASP A 327 23.78 2.86 -5.39
N GLY A 328 24.58 3.46 -4.49
CA GLY A 328 25.43 4.62 -4.81
C GLY A 328 26.40 4.35 -5.96
N VAL A 329 26.96 3.14 -6.07
CA VAL A 329 27.79 2.76 -7.24
C VAL A 329 26.96 2.71 -8.52
N ALA A 330 25.75 2.15 -8.49
CA ALA A 330 24.87 2.16 -9.67
C ALA A 330 24.51 3.57 -10.12
N LEU A 331 24.21 4.48 -9.18
CA LEU A 331 23.91 5.88 -9.49
C LEU A 331 25.12 6.61 -10.06
N CYS A 332 26.32 6.42 -9.50
CA CYS A 332 27.55 6.97 -10.06
C CYS A 332 27.81 6.47 -11.50
N ARG A 333 27.63 5.16 -11.75
CA ARG A 333 27.74 4.57 -13.09
C ARG A 333 26.71 5.17 -14.04
N TYR A 334 25.48 5.34 -13.58
CA TYR A 334 24.38 5.91 -14.34
C TYR A 334 24.63 7.36 -14.74
N PHE A 335 24.97 8.24 -13.80
CA PHE A 335 25.19 9.65 -14.10
C PHE A 335 26.43 9.88 -14.97
N ALA A 336 27.51 9.13 -14.75
CA ALA A 336 28.68 9.17 -15.62
C ALA A 336 28.37 8.69 -17.05
N TRP A 337 27.53 7.65 -17.18
CA TRP A 337 27.05 7.19 -18.48
C TRP A 337 26.16 8.25 -19.16
N LEU A 338 25.17 8.79 -18.45
CA LEU A 338 24.21 9.75 -18.98
C LEU A 338 24.93 10.99 -19.51
N GLU A 339 25.84 11.57 -18.71
CA GLU A 339 26.64 12.72 -19.11
C GLU A 339 27.42 12.44 -20.41
N LYS A 340 28.08 11.28 -20.48
CA LYS A 340 28.87 10.89 -21.66
C LYS A 340 28.00 10.70 -22.90
N GLU A 341 26.81 10.12 -22.78
CA GLU A 341 25.91 9.93 -23.91
C GLU A 341 25.35 11.26 -24.42
N LEU A 342 24.98 12.17 -23.52
CA LEU A 342 24.52 13.51 -23.88
C LEU A 342 25.64 14.34 -24.54
N GLN A 343 26.89 14.25 -24.07
CA GLN A 343 28.04 14.93 -24.68
C GLN A 343 28.34 14.45 -26.10
N LYS A 344 28.12 13.16 -26.39
CA LYS A 344 28.26 12.61 -27.76
C LYS A 344 27.11 13.00 -28.69
N GLY A 345 26.03 13.58 -28.16
CA GLY A 345 24.80 13.85 -28.90
C GLY A 345 23.93 12.62 -29.13
N ASN A 346 24.11 11.54 -28.36
CA ASN A 346 23.24 10.37 -28.44
C ASN A 346 21.88 10.69 -27.80
N ALA A 347 20.81 10.16 -28.40
CA ALA A 347 19.47 10.33 -27.87
C ALA A 347 19.25 9.43 -26.64
N VAL A 348 18.93 10.05 -25.51
CA VAL A 348 18.45 9.37 -24.30
C VAL A 348 17.09 9.95 -23.95
N THR A 349 16.10 9.10 -23.75
CA THR A 349 14.74 9.47 -23.29
C THR A 349 14.53 9.13 -21.82
N GLU A 350 13.46 9.62 -21.21
CA GLU A 350 13.04 9.29 -19.83
C GLU A 350 12.97 7.77 -19.62
N ILE A 351 12.29 7.03 -20.51
CA ILE A 351 12.18 5.56 -20.44
C ILE A 351 13.57 4.92 -20.55
N SER A 352 14.34 5.25 -21.59
CA SER A 352 15.66 4.63 -21.80
C SER A 352 16.65 4.94 -20.67
N GLY A 353 16.51 6.11 -20.02
CA GLY A 353 17.28 6.50 -18.85
C GLY A 353 16.91 5.64 -17.63
N ALA A 354 15.61 5.41 -17.40
CA ALA A 354 15.13 4.54 -16.33
C ALA A 354 15.63 3.09 -16.51
N ASP A 355 15.46 2.55 -17.72
CA ASP A 355 15.90 1.20 -18.09
C ASP A 355 17.40 1.03 -17.87
N LYS A 356 18.19 2.05 -18.23
CA LYS A 356 19.64 2.00 -18.05
C LYS A 356 20.05 2.00 -16.59
N LEU A 357 19.40 2.79 -15.74
CA LEU A 357 19.66 2.79 -14.31
C LEU A 357 19.32 1.43 -13.68
N GLU A 358 18.18 0.84 -14.06
CA GLU A 358 17.83 -0.50 -13.62
C GLU A 358 18.87 -1.54 -14.09
N GLN A 359 19.38 -1.42 -15.32
CA GLN A 359 20.45 -2.30 -15.81
C GLN A 359 21.71 -2.21 -14.92
N PHE A 360 22.13 -1.01 -14.53
CA PHE A 360 23.28 -0.85 -13.63
C PHE A 360 23.04 -1.44 -12.24
N ARG A 361 21.79 -1.45 -11.77
CA ARG A 361 21.40 -2.10 -10.51
C ARG A 361 21.37 -3.62 -10.61
N LYS A 362 20.89 -4.16 -11.74
CA LYS A 362 20.90 -5.61 -12.04
C LYS A 362 22.30 -6.22 -12.02
N ASP A 363 23.32 -5.42 -12.34
CA ASP A 363 24.73 -5.84 -12.28
C ASP A 363 25.28 -5.94 -10.83
N LEU A 364 24.55 -5.46 -9.82
CA LEU A 364 25.01 -5.45 -8.43
C LEU A 364 24.62 -6.72 -7.69
N ASP A 365 25.51 -7.20 -6.83
CA ASP A 365 25.25 -8.33 -5.93
C ASP A 365 24.00 -8.07 -5.08
N ASP A 366 23.25 -9.16 -4.83
CA ASP A 366 22.03 -9.18 -4.03
C ASP A 366 20.85 -8.33 -4.56
N PHE A 367 20.92 -7.78 -5.79
CA PHE A 367 19.78 -7.09 -6.40
C PHE A 367 18.59 -8.03 -6.58
N VAL A 368 17.40 -7.57 -6.16
CA VAL A 368 16.14 -8.31 -6.28
C VAL A 368 15.22 -7.66 -7.30
N GLY A 369 15.07 -6.34 -7.22
CA GLY A 369 14.13 -5.60 -8.05
C GLY A 369 14.13 -4.13 -7.67
N LEU A 370 13.32 -3.32 -8.35
CA LEU A 370 13.11 -1.93 -7.96
C LEU A 370 12.25 -1.86 -6.68
N SER A 371 12.38 -0.78 -5.91
CA SER A 371 11.54 -0.53 -4.71
C SER A 371 10.34 0.39 -4.99
N PHE A 372 10.25 0.93 -6.20
CA PHE A 372 9.10 1.63 -6.78
C PHE A 372 9.41 1.89 -8.28
N PRO A 373 8.42 2.24 -9.12
CA PRO A 373 8.69 2.63 -10.50
C PRO A 373 9.62 3.85 -10.53
N THR A 374 10.75 3.76 -11.24
CA THR A 374 11.68 4.87 -11.40
C THR A 374 10.97 6.07 -12.03
N ILE A 375 11.01 7.23 -11.37
CA ILE A 375 10.53 8.50 -11.91
C ILE A 375 11.70 9.18 -12.61
N THR A 376 11.66 9.20 -13.93
CA THR A 376 12.60 9.96 -14.77
C THR A 376 11.83 11.06 -15.49
N SER A 377 12.23 12.31 -15.30
CA SER A 377 11.46 13.46 -15.80
C SER A 377 12.35 14.55 -16.36
N SER A 378 12.08 14.97 -17.59
CA SER A 378 12.79 16.05 -18.27
C SER A 378 11.89 17.26 -18.50
N GLY A 379 12.37 18.43 -18.08
CA GLY A 379 11.67 19.70 -18.26
C GLY A 379 10.32 19.74 -17.53
N PRO A 380 9.21 20.08 -18.21
CA PRO A 380 7.89 20.22 -17.58
C PRO A 380 7.41 19.00 -16.80
N ASN A 381 7.82 17.78 -17.21
CA ASN A 381 7.45 16.55 -16.52
C ASN A 381 7.95 16.53 -15.07
N GLY A 382 9.07 17.20 -14.76
CA GLY A 382 9.63 17.26 -13.41
C GLY A 382 8.78 18.04 -12.41
N ALA A 383 7.75 18.78 -12.86
CA ALA A 383 6.79 19.46 -11.98
C ALA A 383 5.65 18.54 -11.51
N ILE A 384 5.52 17.34 -12.09
CA ILE A 384 4.47 16.37 -11.74
C ILE A 384 5.04 15.41 -10.69
N ILE A 385 4.58 15.54 -9.43
CA ILE A 385 5.20 14.87 -8.28
C ILE A 385 5.24 13.34 -8.44
N HIS A 386 4.15 12.73 -8.92
CA HIS A 386 4.07 11.29 -9.20
C HIS A 386 4.00 11.04 -10.71
N TYR A 387 4.91 11.65 -11.47
CA TYR A 387 5.02 11.42 -12.90
C TYR A 387 5.32 9.93 -13.19
N HIS A 388 4.49 9.31 -14.01
CA HIS A 388 4.77 8.00 -14.58
C HIS A 388 4.92 8.14 -16.09
N CYS A 389 6.12 7.88 -16.58
CA CYS A 389 6.41 8.00 -18.00
C CYS A 389 5.70 6.90 -18.80
N THR A 390 5.06 7.30 -19.89
CA THR A 390 4.47 6.38 -20.87
C THR A 390 5.12 6.60 -22.23
N PRO A 391 5.03 5.65 -23.18
CA PRO A 391 5.53 5.89 -24.54
C PRO A 391 4.96 7.13 -25.24
N LYS A 392 3.82 7.66 -24.76
CA LYS A 392 3.20 8.90 -25.28
C LYS A 392 3.79 10.16 -24.67
N THR A 393 4.31 10.07 -23.45
CA THR A 393 4.87 11.20 -22.68
C THR A 393 6.39 11.15 -22.58
N ASP A 394 7.04 10.13 -23.16
CA ASP A 394 8.48 9.91 -23.16
C ASP A 394 9.24 11.07 -23.83
N ARG A 395 9.88 11.90 -23.02
CA ARG A 395 10.65 13.05 -23.49
C ARG A 395 12.14 12.72 -23.64
N PRO A 396 12.84 13.36 -24.59
CA PRO A 396 14.30 13.33 -24.62
C PRO A 396 14.86 14.05 -23.39
N ILE A 397 15.85 13.44 -22.75
CA ILE A 397 16.69 14.07 -21.73
C ILE A 397 17.70 14.95 -22.45
N THR A 398 17.80 16.22 -22.06
CA THR A 398 18.70 17.18 -22.70
C THR A 398 19.50 18.00 -21.68
N THR A 399 20.57 18.63 -22.14
CA THR A 399 21.37 19.56 -21.32
C THR A 399 20.77 20.97 -21.23
N LYS A 400 19.55 21.18 -21.73
CA LYS A 400 18.88 22.49 -21.75
C LYS A 400 17.72 22.59 -20.76
N GLU A 401 17.32 21.45 -20.19
CA GLU A 401 16.18 21.34 -19.30
C GLU A 401 16.62 20.69 -17.98
N LEU A 402 15.83 20.89 -16.94
CA LEU A 402 16.00 20.17 -15.68
C LEU A 402 15.76 18.67 -15.90
N TYR A 403 16.56 17.84 -15.25
CA TYR A 403 16.37 16.41 -15.17
C TYR A 403 16.19 15.97 -13.72
N LEU A 404 15.09 15.26 -13.45
CA LEU A 404 14.77 14.66 -12.16
C LEU A 404 14.81 13.13 -12.31
N CYS A 405 15.48 12.47 -11.36
CA CYS A 405 15.50 11.01 -11.25
C CYS A 405 15.22 10.62 -9.80
N ASP A 406 14.04 10.07 -9.52
CA ASP A 406 13.68 9.46 -8.24
C ASP A 406 13.59 7.95 -8.43
N SER A 407 14.37 7.18 -7.69
CA SER A 407 14.50 5.75 -7.95
C SER A 407 15.08 4.99 -6.77
N GLY A 408 14.70 3.72 -6.62
CA GLY A 408 15.24 2.88 -5.56
C GLY A 408 15.19 1.40 -5.93
N ALA A 409 15.89 0.57 -5.16
CA ALA A 409 15.97 -0.85 -5.36
C ALA A 409 15.87 -1.65 -4.06
N GLN A 410 15.34 -2.86 -4.20
CA GLN A 410 15.36 -3.92 -3.20
C GLN A 410 16.60 -4.78 -3.41
N PHE A 411 17.31 -5.01 -2.31
CA PHE A 411 18.40 -5.98 -2.23
C PHE A 411 18.07 -7.00 -1.14
N ASN A 412 18.60 -8.22 -1.18
CA ASN A 412 18.32 -9.25 -0.17
C ASN A 412 18.50 -8.74 1.28
N MET A 413 19.50 -7.89 1.53
CA MET A 413 19.74 -7.32 2.87
C MET A 413 18.79 -6.17 3.24
N LEU A 414 18.26 -5.46 2.25
CA LEU A 414 17.25 -4.39 2.40
C LEU A 414 15.84 -4.95 2.56
N GLN A 415 15.56 -6.12 1.97
CA GLN A 415 14.26 -6.77 2.11
C GLN A 415 13.92 -6.99 3.59
N SER A 416 14.91 -7.19 4.48
CA SER A 416 14.68 -7.32 5.93
C SER A 416 13.82 -6.19 6.52
N ILE A 417 13.75 -5.02 5.88
CA ILE A 417 13.43 -3.77 6.57
C ILE A 417 12.22 -3.00 5.96
N TYR A 418 11.61 -3.46 4.86
CA TYR A 418 10.50 -2.76 4.16
C TYR A 418 10.66 -1.23 4.25
N THR A 419 11.80 -0.73 3.77
CA THR A 419 12.10 0.70 3.74
C THR A 419 12.46 1.02 2.29
N LYS A 420 11.67 1.91 1.66
CA LYS A 420 11.97 2.44 0.33
C LYS A 420 13.37 3.04 0.37
N ALA A 421 14.28 2.51 -0.46
CA ALA A 421 15.63 3.04 -0.54
C ALA A 421 15.62 4.40 -1.26
N THR A 422 16.34 5.35 -0.67
CA THR A 422 16.88 6.62 -1.17
C THR A 422 16.11 7.41 -2.23
N LYS A 423 15.56 8.55 -1.80
CA LYS A 423 15.32 9.73 -2.64
C LYS A 423 16.64 10.52 -2.73
N LEU A 424 17.23 10.67 -3.93
CA LEU A 424 18.42 11.49 -4.15
C LEU A 424 18.07 12.72 -5.02
N PRO A 425 18.72 13.88 -4.78
CA PRO A 425 18.22 15.16 -5.27
C PRO A 425 18.55 15.46 -6.74
N LEU A 426 17.84 16.49 -7.23
CA LEU A 426 17.90 17.16 -8.52
C LEU A 426 19.33 17.50 -9.00
N PHE A 427 19.59 17.32 -10.31
CA PHE A 427 20.78 17.86 -10.99
C PHE A 427 20.37 19.01 -11.95
N PRO A 428 20.78 20.27 -11.71
CA PRO A 428 20.40 21.37 -12.58
C PRO A 428 21.33 21.56 -13.78
N ILE A 429 20.73 21.87 -14.94
CA ILE A 429 21.39 22.63 -16.02
C ILE A 429 20.44 23.75 -16.50
N ALA A 430 20.25 24.80 -15.69
CA ALA A 430 19.76 26.14 -16.10
C ALA A 430 19.78 27.14 -14.93
N SER A 431 20.09 28.41 -15.18
CA SER A 431 20.30 29.44 -14.15
C SER A 431 19.04 29.83 -13.34
N LEU A 432 17.85 29.81 -13.96
CA LEU A 432 16.58 30.11 -13.26
C LEU A 432 16.16 29.02 -12.26
N VAL A 433 16.65 27.79 -12.46
CA VAL A 433 16.37 26.63 -11.60
C VAL A 433 17.23 26.65 -10.34
N LYS A 434 18.39 27.30 -10.41
CA LYS A 434 19.34 27.40 -9.29
C LYS A 434 18.70 28.05 -8.06
N ASP A 435 17.94 29.13 -8.24
CA ASP A 435 17.26 29.81 -7.13
C ASP A 435 16.19 28.95 -6.47
N VAL A 436 15.45 28.11 -7.23
CA VAL A 436 14.46 27.19 -6.63
C VAL A 436 15.14 26.08 -5.85
N ILE A 437 16.23 25.52 -6.38
CA ILE A 437 17.01 24.46 -5.70
C ILE A 437 17.73 24.99 -4.45
N GLU A 438 18.27 26.21 -4.51
CA GLU A 438 18.99 26.83 -3.40
C GLU A 438 18.05 27.39 -2.32
N ASN A 439 16.82 27.78 -2.67
CA ASN A 439 15.80 28.23 -1.71
C ASN A 439 15.01 27.07 -1.07
N ASP A 440 15.19 25.83 -1.53
CA ASP A 440 14.63 24.64 -0.89
C ASP A 440 15.47 24.32 0.36
N ASP A 441 15.26 25.13 1.40
CA ASP A 441 15.83 24.98 2.73
C ASP A 441 15.30 23.66 3.32
N CYS A 442 16.00 22.57 3.00
CA CYS A 442 15.72 21.16 3.34
C CYS A 442 15.65 20.89 4.88
N SER A 443 15.73 21.95 5.68
CA SER A 443 15.61 21.97 7.14
C SER A 443 14.17 22.15 7.66
N ARG A 444 13.19 22.55 6.83
CA ARG A 444 11.82 22.84 7.31
C ARG A 444 10.79 21.71 7.14
N GLY A 445 11.03 20.71 6.29
CA GLY A 445 10.11 19.59 6.05
C GLY A 445 10.21 18.41 7.03
N LEU A 446 11.34 18.26 7.74
CA LEU A 446 11.57 17.16 8.68
C LEU A 446 11.21 17.49 10.14
N SER A 447 10.78 18.72 10.43
CA SER A 447 10.57 19.19 11.82
C SER A 447 9.12 19.11 12.33
N TYR A 448 8.14 18.78 11.48
CA TYR A 448 6.73 18.69 11.90
C TYR A 448 6.30 17.33 12.47
N SER A 449 7.10 16.27 12.27
CA SER A 449 6.82 14.94 12.84
C SER A 449 7.48 14.69 14.21
N CYS A 450 8.29 15.62 14.74
CA CYS A 450 9.12 15.39 15.93
C CYS A 450 8.92 16.41 17.07
N ARG A 451 7.92 17.30 16.98
CA ARG A 451 7.61 18.34 18.01
C ARG A 451 6.31 18.12 18.80
N ARG A 452 5.90 16.87 19.03
CA ARG A 452 4.80 16.55 19.96
C ARG A 452 5.16 15.61 21.11
N GLY A 453 6.47 15.38 21.34
CA GLY A 453 6.96 14.48 22.39
C GLY A 453 7.82 15.13 23.48
N LYS A 454 7.82 16.47 23.63
CA LYS A 454 8.72 17.17 24.56
C LYS A 454 8.10 18.28 25.42
N GLU A 455 6.79 18.25 25.66
CA GLU A 455 6.12 19.20 26.58
C GLU A 455 5.21 18.50 27.61
N LEU A 456 5.64 17.36 28.16
CA LEU A 456 4.95 16.71 29.29
C LEU A 456 5.89 16.28 30.45
N GLU A 457 7.07 16.90 30.54
CA GLU A 457 7.90 16.84 31.75
C GLU A 457 8.29 18.27 32.13
N GLU A 458 7.33 19.01 32.69
CA GLU A 458 7.53 20.13 33.63
C GLU A 458 6.15 20.79 33.90
N THR A 459 5.33 20.13 34.72
CA THR A 459 4.47 20.74 35.76
C THR A 459 3.81 19.68 36.62
#